data_AF-F9Q207-F1
#
_entry.id   AF-F9Q207-F1
#
_cell.length_a   1.000
_cell.length_b   1.000
_cell.length_c   1.000
_cell.angle_alpha   90.00
_cell.angle_beta   90.00
_cell.angle_gamma   90.00
#
_symmetry.space_group_name_H-M   'P 1'
#
loop_
_entity.id
_entity.type
_entity.pdbx_description
1 polymer ?
#
loop_
_entity_poly.entity_id
_entity_poly.type
_entity_poly.pdbx_seq_one_letter_code
_entity_poly.pdbx_strand_id
1 'polypeptide(L)'
;MEQIENINDNLDKISLLLNQKLNLQLDEIIYHTEAKYFNTDQLIQKNFLPYFGKNDKNISFEFVDNKTKFLLFLSMLEVMATNSSEKFLLVLRNLDDFLSYSDFVECCEKMEFLTNHNDSLYIVLFPSNEGYLHVTKEVLEEINIVSDYVDHFYSLEFMYDRFTNQYPINQIPDEQEFLTSLRKLDPIYLARTFST
;
A
#
# COMPACT_ATOMS: atom_id res chain seq x y z
N MET A 1 -1.72 26.64 -13.12
CA MET A 1 -0.94 27.01 -14.33
C MET A 1 -0.35 28.41 -14.21
N GLU A 2 -1.05 29.36 -13.60
CA GLU A 2 -0.57 30.73 -13.34
C GLU A 2 0.83 30.84 -12.70
N GLN A 3 1.21 29.94 -11.79
CA GLN A 3 2.55 29.98 -11.20
C GLN A 3 3.68 29.65 -12.19
N ILE A 4 3.45 28.74 -13.16
CA ILE A 4 4.43 28.43 -14.20
C ILE A 4 4.54 29.61 -15.18
N GLU A 5 3.42 30.26 -15.50
CA GLU A 5 3.41 31.48 -16.31
C GLU A 5 4.25 32.57 -15.64
N ASN A 6 4.05 32.83 -14.35
CA ASN A 6 4.84 33.81 -13.60
C ASN A 6 6.35 33.46 -13.59
N ILE A 7 6.72 32.18 -13.45
CA ILE A 7 8.12 31.74 -13.55
C ILE A 7 8.69 32.08 -14.94
N ASN A 8 7.93 31.78 -16.00
CA ASN A 8 8.36 32.03 -17.38
C ASN A 8 8.43 33.54 -17.70
N ASP A 9 7.50 34.36 -17.20
CA ASP A 9 7.55 35.82 -17.31
C ASP A 9 8.81 36.39 -16.64
N ASN A 10 9.23 35.82 -15.51
CA ASN A 10 10.46 36.23 -14.86
C ASN A 10 11.71 35.75 -15.62
N LEU A 11 11.66 34.61 -16.30
CA LEU A 11 12.74 34.20 -17.21
C LEU A 11 12.91 35.19 -18.38
N ASP A 12 11.81 35.70 -18.93
CA ASP A 12 11.87 36.71 -19.99
C ASP A 12 12.52 38.01 -19.51
N LYS A 13 12.18 38.47 -18.31
CA LYS A 13 12.84 39.62 -17.68
C LYS A 13 14.34 39.38 -17.49
N ILE A 14 14.73 38.18 -17.06
CA ILE A 14 16.15 37.80 -16.90
C ILE A 14 16.86 37.79 -18.26
N SER A 15 16.24 37.22 -19.30
CA SER A 15 16.78 37.17 -20.66
C SER A 15 17.00 38.57 -21.24
N LEU A 16 16.01 39.46 -21.07
CA LEU A 16 16.12 40.86 -21.49
C LEU A 16 17.32 41.55 -20.81
N LEU A 17 17.43 41.42 -19.49
CA LEU A 17 18.54 42.00 -18.73
C LEU A 17 19.90 41.41 -19.13
N LEU A 18 19.96 40.11 -19.46
CA LEU A 18 21.17 39.45 -19.90
C LEU A 18 21.62 39.97 -21.27
N ASN A 19 20.71 40.05 -22.23
CA ASN A 19 21.01 40.57 -23.57
C ASN A 19 21.42 42.04 -23.56
N GLN A 20 20.80 42.85 -22.70
CA GLN A 20 21.22 44.24 -22.47
C GLN A 20 22.64 44.35 -21.94
N LYS A 21 23.07 43.41 -21.09
CA LYS A 21 24.44 43.37 -20.55
C LYS A 21 25.47 42.81 -21.52
N LEU A 22 25.09 41.81 -22.31
CA LEU A 22 25.97 41.22 -23.33
C LEU A 22 26.30 42.26 -24.39
N ASN A 23 25.27 42.89 -24.98
CA ASN A 23 25.39 43.95 -25.99
C ASN A 23 26.47 43.63 -27.06
N LEU A 24 26.50 42.38 -27.54
CA LEU A 24 27.50 41.90 -28.48
C LEU A 24 26.96 42.04 -29.91
N GLN A 25 27.47 43.04 -30.61
CA GLN A 25 27.16 43.29 -32.02
C GLN A 25 28.45 43.52 -32.82
N LEU A 26 28.56 42.83 -33.95
CA LEU A 26 29.62 43.01 -34.94
C LEU A 26 28.95 43.13 -36.32
N ASP A 27 29.11 44.28 -36.96
CA ASP A 27 28.39 44.64 -38.19
C ASP A 27 26.87 44.44 -38.05
N GLU A 28 26.28 43.59 -38.90
CA GLU A 28 24.86 43.25 -38.90
C GLU A 28 24.50 42.06 -37.98
N ILE A 29 25.49 41.44 -37.33
CA ILE A 29 25.28 40.23 -36.52
C ILE A 29 25.15 40.63 -35.04
N ILE A 30 24.01 40.29 -34.45
CA ILE A 30 23.73 40.47 -33.02
C ILE A 30 23.73 39.10 -32.34
N TYR A 31 24.58 38.90 -31.35
CA TYR A 31 24.51 37.74 -30.48
C TYR A 31 23.53 38.02 -29.34
N HIS A 32 22.52 37.17 -29.19
CA HIS A 32 21.58 37.21 -28.07
C HIS A 32 21.23 35.79 -27.61
N THR A 33 20.69 35.70 -26.41
CA THR A 33 20.13 34.47 -25.85
C THR A 33 18.61 34.57 -25.76
N GLU A 34 17.93 33.43 -25.71
CA GLU A 34 16.48 33.36 -25.47
C GLU A 34 16.18 32.53 -24.23
N ALA A 35 15.08 32.85 -23.56
CA ALA A 35 14.59 32.07 -22.43
C ALA A 35 14.00 30.75 -22.94
N LYS A 36 14.34 29.64 -22.28
CA LYS A 36 13.65 28.36 -22.48
C LYS A 36 12.62 28.18 -21.37
N TYR A 37 11.34 28.17 -21.74
CA TYR A 37 10.26 28.05 -20.78
C TYR A 37 10.22 26.69 -20.10
N PHE A 38 9.89 26.72 -18.81
CA PHE A 38 9.58 25.52 -18.05
C PHE A 38 8.13 25.11 -18.29
N ASN A 39 7.92 23.81 -18.50
CA ASN A 39 6.63 23.19 -18.25
C ASN A 39 6.63 22.48 -16.89
N THR A 40 5.46 22.11 -16.40
CA THR A 40 5.30 21.47 -15.09
C THR A 40 6.15 20.20 -14.97
N ASP A 41 6.18 19.35 -16.00
CA ASP A 41 6.90 18.08 -15.96
C ASP A 41 8.41 18.29 -15.85
N GLN A 42 8.98 19.21 -16.63
CA GLN A 42 10.39 19.58 -16.55
C GLN A 42 10.75 20.14 -15.19
N LEU A 43 9.87 20.99 -14.63
CA LEU A 43 10.08 21.59 -13.33
C LEU A 43 10.14 20.51 -12.24
N ILE A 44 9.16 19.59 -12.23
CA ILE A 44 9.10 18.46 -11.30
C ILE A 44 10.33 17.57 -11.45
N GLN A 45 10.59 17.06 -12.66
CA GLN A 45 11.66 16.09 -12.90
C GLN A 45 13.06 16.61 -12.60
N LYS A 46 13.29 17.92 -12.72
CA LYS A 46 14.63 18.51 -12.54
C LYS A 46 14.84 19.17 -11.19
N ASN A 47 13.77 19.58 -10.49
CA ASN A 47 13.90 20.42 -9.31
C ASN A 47 13.18 19.87 -8.06
N PHE A 48 12.40 18.80 -8.17
CA PHE A 48 11.72 18.19 -7.03
C PHE A 48 12.29 16.80 -6.76
N LEU A 49 12.54 16.53 -5.48
CA LEU A 49 13.04 15.26 -4.98
C LEU A 49 12.13 14.79 -3.85
N PRO A 50 11.68 13.52 -3.87
CA PRO A 50 10.89 12.97 -2.78
C PRO A 50 11.77 12.70 -1.56
N TYR A 51 11.27 13.02 -0.37
CA TYR A 51 11.93 12.75 0.91
C TYR A 51 10.92 12.27 1.95
N PHE A 52 11.39 11.46 2.90
CA PHE A 52 10.66 11.16 4.13
C PHE A 52 11.14 12.10 5.22
N GLY A 53 10.21 12.73 5.94
CA GLY A 53 10.52 13.72 6.97
C GLY A 53 10.13 13.24 8.37
N LYS A 54 10.98 13.47 9.36
CA LYS A 54 10.67 13.28 10.79
C LYS A 54 11.36 14.35 11.62
N ASN A 55 10.62 15.07 12.46
CA ASN A 55 11.13 16.16 13.32
C ASN A 55 11.95 17.20 12.52
N ASP A 56 11.38 17.73 11.44
CA ASP A 56 12.00 18.73 10.54
C ASP A 56 13.32 18.29 9.89
N LYS A 57 13.59 16.99 9.84
CA LYS A 57 14.75 16.42 9.16
C LYS A 57 14.34 15.40 8.13
N ASN A 58 15.05 15.39 7.01
CA ASN A 58 14.94 14.32 6.03
C ASN A 58 15.61 13.07 6.58
N ILE A 59 14.93 11.94 6.45
CA ILE A 59 15.43 10.62 6.79
C ILE A 59 15.40 9.73 5.54
N SER A 60 16.36 8.82 5.44
CA SER A 60 16.32 7.79 4.41
C SER A 60 15.17 6.80 4.69
N PHE A 61 14.63 6.21 3.63
CA PHE A 61 13.50 5.28 3.71
C PHE A 61 13.78 4.10 4.65
N GLU A 62 15.03 3.65 4.71
CA GLU A 62 15.48 2.54 5.55
C GLU A 62 15.17 2.78 7.04
N PHE A 63 15.17 4.03 7.49
CA PHE A 63 14.89 4.42 8.88
C PHE A 63 13.40 4.56 9.21
N VAL A 64 12.52 4.42 8.22
CA VAL A 64 11.07 4.33 8.45
C VAL A 64 10.76 2.89 8.90
N ASP A 65 9.98 2.72 9.97
CA ASP A 65 9.59 1.38 10.43
C ASP A 65 8.68 0.68 9.40
N ASN A 66 8.70 -0.66 9.40
CA ASN A 66 8.06 -1.47 8.36
C ASN A 66 6.55 -1.24 8.26
N LYS A 67 5.87 -1.07 9.40
CA LYS A 67 4.46 -0.72 9.44
C LYS A 67 4.19 0.60 8.72
N THR A 68 4.92 1.65 9.10
CA THR A 68 4.75 2.97 8.48
C THR A 68 5.04 2.93 6.99
N LYS A 69 6.08 2.19 6.56
CA LYS A 69 6.37 1.98 5.13
C LYS A 69 5.17 1.37 4.40
N PHE A 70 4.59 0.32 4.97
CA PHE A 70 3.47 -0.38 4.36
C PHE A 70 2.20 0.47 4.33
N LEU A 71 1.88 1.18 5.41
CA LEU A 71 0.74 2.10 5.46
C LEU A 71 0.89 3.25 4.47
N LEU A 72 2.09 3.83 4.33
CA LEU A 72 2.36 4.84 3.30
C LEU A 72 2.11 4.30 1.90
N PHE A 73 2.55 3.07 1.62
CA PHE A 73 2.26 2.40 0.35
C PHE A 73 0.75 2.23 0.11
N LEU A 74 0.00 1.76 1.12
CA LEU A 74 -1.46 1.64 1.01
C LEU A 74 -2.15 2.98 0.80
N SER A 75 -1.70 4.06 1.45
CA SER A 75 -2.22 5.42 1.21
C SER A 75 -1.92 5.91 -0.21
N MET A 76 -0.75 5.58 -0.78
CA MET A 76 -0.47 5.90 -2.18
C MET A 76 -1.38 5.10 -3.13
N LEU A 77 -1.60 3.82 -2.84
CA LEU A 77 -2.49 2.97 -3.61
C LEU A 77 -3.94 3.47 -3.56
N GLU A 78 -4.42 3.92 -2.40
CA GLU A 78 -5.74 4.54 -2.22
C GLU A 78 -5.92 5.74 -3.14
N VAL A 79 -4.95 6.65 -3.18
CA VAL A 79 -4.97 7.82 -4.07
C VAL A 79 -4.99 7.41 -5.54
N MET A 80 -4.19 6.41 -5.93
CA MET A 80 -4.16 5.93 -7.31
C MET A 80 -5.47 5.26 -7.71
N ALA A 81 -5.98 4.35 -6.87
CA ALA A 81 -7.19 3.58 -7.16
C ALA A 81 -8.45 4.44 -7.12
N THR A 82 -8.49 5.53 -6.33
CA THR A 82 -9.64 6.45 -6.29
C THR A 82 -9.72 7.33 -7.54
N ASN A 83 -8.58 7.64 -8.16
CA ASN A 83 -8.50 8.50 -9.34
C ASN A 83 -8.47 7.72 -10.67
N SER A 84 -8.67 6.41 -10.62
CA SER A 84 -8.63 5.54 -11.79
C SER A 84 -9.92 4.73 -11.91
N SER A 85 -10.32 4.45 -13.15
CA SER A 85 -11.40 3.50 -13.46
C SER A 85 -10.89 2.09 -13.73
N GLU A 86 -9.57 1.87 -13.63
CA GLU A 86 -8.94 0.57 -13.82
C GLU A 86 -9.05 -0.30 -12.58
N LYS A 87 -9.02 -1.62 -12.79
CA LYS A 87 -8.97 -2.60 -11.71
C LYS A 87 -7.52 -2.84 -11.27
N PHE A 88 -7.30 -2.87 -9.96
CA PHE A 88 -6.01 -3.10 -9.32
C PHE A 88 -6.04 -4.42 -8.56
N LEU A 89 -5.03 -5.26 -8.77
CA LEU A 89 -4.79 -6.45 -7.97
C LEU A 89 -3.45 -6.30 -7.24
N LEU A 90 -3.51 -6.20 -5.92
CA LEU A 90 -2.35 -6.21 -5.05
C LEU A 90 -2.11 -7.63 -4.53
N VAL A 91 -0.92 -8.18 -4.79
CA VAL A 91 -0.51 -9.49 -4.26
C VAL A 91 0.61 -9.29 -3.25
N LEU A 92 0.39 -9.77 -2.04
CA LEU A 92 1.33 -9.64 -0.92
C LEU A 92 1.75 -11.02 -0.45
N ARG A 93 3.04 -11.19 -0.18
CA ARG A 93 3.61 -12.42 0.36
C ARG A 93 4.47 -12.09 1.55
N ASN A 94 4.38 -12.89 2.61
CA ASN A 94 5.27 -12.83 3.76
C ASN A 94 5.29 -11.44 4.43
N LEU A 95 4.16 -10.74 4.45
CA LEU A 95 4.08 -9.40 5.04
C LEU A 95 4.36 -9.45 6.56
N ASP A 96 3.88 -10.51 7.17
CA ASP A 96 4.02 -10.88 8.56
C ASP A 96 5.46 -11.17 9.00
N ASP A 97 6.34 -11.61 8.10
CA ASP A 97 7.79 -11.77 8.40
C ASP A 97 8.45 -10.43 8.81
N PHE A 98 7.83 -9.29 8.45
CA PHE A 98 8.37 -7.95 8.66
C PHE A 98 7.63 -7.12 9.70
N LEU A 99 6.54 -7.65 10.27
CA LEU A 99 5.63 -6.93 11.16
C LEU A 99 5.45 -7.69 12.48
N SER A 100 5.17 -6.94 13.55
CA SER A 100 4.60 -7.56 14.74
C SER A 100 3.16 -8.01 14.46
N TYR A 101 2.61 -8.94 15.24
CA TYR A 101 1.22 -9.38 15.06
C TYR A 101 0.21 -8.24 15.15
N SER A 102 0.40 -7.32 16.11
CA SER A 102 -0.46 -6.13 16.23
C SER A 102 -0.37 -5.23 15.00
N ASP A 103 0.84 -5.01 14.48
CA ASP A 103 1.02 -4.18 13.29
C ASP A 103 0.46 -4.84 12.04
N PHE A 104 0.59 -6.16 11.93
CA PHE A 104 0.01 -6.96 10.86
C PHE A 104 -1.53 -6.86 10.87
N VAL A 105 -2.17 -6.97 12.04
CA VAL A 105 -3.61 -6.81 12.18
C VAL A 105 -4.06 -5.42 11.71
N GLU A 106 -3.41 -4.35 12.17
CA GLU A 106 -3.74 -2.98 11.71
C GLU A 106 -3.56 -2.81 10.19
N CYS A 107 -2.54 -3.45 9.62
CA CYS A 107 -2.34 -3.45 8.17
C CYS A 107 -3.47 -4.18 7.44
N CYS A 108 -3.95 -5.31 7.97
CA CYS A 108 -5.10 -6.04 7.44
C CYS A 108 -6.39 -5.21 7.52
N GLU A 109 -6.65 -4.55 8.65
CA GLU A 109 -7.81 -3.67 8.82
C GLU A 109 -7.79 -2.51 7.81
N LYS A 110 -6.63 -1.91 7.54
CA LYS A 110 -6.51 -0.87 6.50
C LYS A 110 -6.75 -1.45 5.10
N MET A 111 -6.27 -2.66 4.81
CA MET A 111 -6.53 -3.33 3.52
C MET A 111 -8.02 -3.61 3.33
N GLU A 112 -8.67 -4.18 4.34
CA GLU A 112 -10.12 -4.44 4.35
C GLU A 112 -10.92 -3.15 4.16
N PHE A 113 -10.54 -2.08 4.89
CA PHE A 113 -11.15 -0.77 4.70
C PHE A 113 -11.05 -0.31 3.23
N LEU A 114 -9.89 -0.46 2.60
CA LEU A 114 -9.68 -0.02 1.22
C LEU A 114 -10.50 -0.84 0.22
N THR A 115 -10.56 -2.17 0.36
CA THR A 115 -11.34 -3.03 -0.54
C THR A 115 -12.84 -2.81 -0.37
N ASN A 116 -13.30 -2.52 0.85
CA ASN A 116 -14.71 -2.22 1.12
C ASN A 116 -15.17 -0.86 0.58
N HIS A 117 -14.24 0.08 0.35
CA HIS A 117 -14.55 1.41 -0.17
C HIS A 117 -14.12 1.61 -1.62
N ASN A 118 -13.56 0.59 -2.26
CA ASN A 118 -13.13 0.65 -3.65
C ASN A 118 -13.34 -0.69 -4.37
N ASP A 119 -14.44 -0.77 -5.13
CA ASP A 119 -14.82 -1.95 -5.93
C ASP A 119 -13.80 -2.36 -7.00
N SER A 120 -12.86 -1.48 -7.32
CA SER A 120 -11.81 -1.71 -8.31
C SER A 120 -10.50 -2.19 -7.68
N LEU A 121 -10.39 -2.26 -6.35
CA LEU A 121 -9.21 -2.75 -5.65
C LEU A 121 -9.45 -4.16 -5.10
N TYR A 122 -8.57 -5.08 -5.48
CA TYR A 122 -8.54 -6.45 -5.00
C TYR A 122 -7.19 -6.72 -4.33
N ILE A 123 -7.21 -7.40 -3.18
CA ILE A 123 -6.00 -7.72 -2.42
C ILE A 123 -5.96 -9.22 -2.17
N VAL A 124 -4.82 -9.86 -2.45
CA VAL A 124 -4.56 -11.26 -2.14
C VAL A 124 -3.33 -11.33 -1.24
N LEU A 125 -3.51 -11.84 -0.03
CA LEU A 125 -2.46 -11.98 0.98
C LEU A 125 -2.07 -13.45 1.15
N PHE A 126 -0.79 -13.73 1.02
CA PHE A 126 -0.19 -15.01 1.38
C PHE A 126 0.59 -14.82 2.70
N PRO A 127 -0.05 -15.09 3.86
CA PRO A 127 0.64 -15.04 5.15
C PRO A 127 1.68 -16.17 5.24
N SER A 128 2.65 -16.02 6.15
CA SER A 128 3.55 -17.11 6.52
C SER A 128 2.79 -18.21 7.27
N ASN A 129 3.43 -19.37 7.40
CA ASN A 129 2.84 -20.52 8.08
C ASN A 129 2.71 -20.32 9.61
N GLU A 130 3.45 -19.37 10.20
CA GLU A 130 3.51 -19.23 11.66
C GLU A 130 2.52 -18.18 12.19
N GLY A 131 1.23 -18.51 12.27
CA GLY A 131 0.29 -17.87 13.21
C GLY A 131 -0.21 -16.45 12.88
N TYR A 132 0.01 -15.95 11.67
CA TYR A 132 -0.48 -14.63 11.22
C TYR A 132 -1.68 -14.72 10.28
N LEU A 133 -2.63 -15.62 10.56
CA LEU A 133 -3.90 -15.62 9.84
C LEU A 133 -4.83 -14.56 10.43
N HIS A 134 -5.14 -13.52 9.65
CA HIS A 134 -6.15 -12.54 10.03
C HIS A 134 -7.54 -13.13 9.77
N VAL A 135 -8.15 -13.66 10.82
CA VAL A 135 -9.52 -14.22 10.77
C VAL A 135 -10.48 -13.25 11.44
N THR A 136 -11.34 -12.61 10.67
CA THR A 136 -12.50 -11.84 11.15
C THR A 136 -13.78 -12.45 10.58
N LYS A 137 -14.94 -12.02 11.07
CA LYS A 137 -16.22 -12.52 10.55
C LYS A 137 -16.39 -12.13 9.08
N GLU A 138 -15.87 -10.96 8.73
CA GLU A 138 -16.01 -10.30 7.44
C GLU A 138 -15.18 -10.99 6.36
N VAL A 139 -13.97 -11.43 6.68
CA VAL A 139 -13.05 -12.04 5.71
C VAL A 139 -13.00 -13.57 5.78
N LEU A 140 -13.69 -14.20 6.73
CA LEU A 140 -13.60 -15.65 6.96
C LEU A 140 -13.85 -16.46 5.69
N GLU A 141 -14.93 -16.17 4.97
CA GLU A 141 -15.32 -16.87 3.74
C GLU A 141 -14.34 -16.66 2.56
N GLU A 142 -13.48 -15.65 2.67
CA GLU A 142 -12.46 -15.31 1.66
C GLU A 142 -11.13 -16.03 1.92
N ILE A 143 -10.98 -16.67 3.07
CA ILE A 143 -9.78 -17.43 3.43
C ILE A 143 -9.78 -18.75 2.69
N ASN A 144 -8.82 -18.87 1.78
CA ASN A 144 -8.55 -20.09 1.02
C ASN A 144 -7.41 -20.87 1.68
N ILE A 145 -7.59 -22.17 1.81
CA ILE A 145 -6.59 -23.07 2.37
C ILE A 145 -6.09 -23.99 1.25
N VAL A 146 -4.79 -23.90 1.00
CA VAL A 146 -4.11 -24.65 -0.06
C VAL A 146 -3.06 -25.55 0.58
N SER A 147 -3.39 -26.84 0.73
CA SER A 147 -2.52 -27.89 1.28
C SER A 147 -2.59 -29.12 0.36
N ASP A 148 -2.72 -30.33 0.90
CA ASP A 148 -2.99 -31.55 0.13
C ASP A 148 -4.27 -31.45 -0.72
N TYR A 149 -5.22 -30.62 -0.26
CA TYR A 149 -6.45 -30.26 -0.95
C TYR A 149 -6.63 -28.73 -0.91
N VAL A 150 -7.44 -28.22 -1.82
CA VAL A 150 -7.87 -26.81 -1.85
C VAL A 150 -9.27 -26.74 -1.26
N ASP A 151 -9.43 -25.94 -0.22
CA ASP A 151 -10.73 -25.64 0.40
C ASP A 151 -10.76 -24.18 0.86
N HIS A 152 -11.89 -23.73 1.39
CA HIS A 152 -12.07 -22.39 1.97
C HIS A 152 -12.93 -22.50 3.23
N PHE A 153 -12.85 -21.50 4.10
CA PHE A 153 -13.75 -21.45 5.24
C PHE A 153 -15.18 -21.07 4.80
N TYR A 154 -16.15 -21.49 5.61
CA TYR A 154 -17.57 -21.19 5.44
C TYR A 154 -17.97 -20.01 6.32
N SER A 155 -19.23 -19.58 6.24
CA SER A 155 -19.76 -18.55 7.12
C SER A 155 -19.58 -18.92 8.60
N LEU A 156 -19.32 -17.90 9.43
CA LEU A 156 -19.07 -18.08 10.86
C LEU A 156 -20.24 -18.81 11.54
N GLU A 157 -21.48 -18.45 11.20
CA GLU A 157 -22.69 -19.06 11.76
C GLU A 157 -22.72 -20.57 11.49
N PHE A 158 -22.44 -20.98 10.24
CA PHE A 158 -22.43 -22.40 9.87
C PHE A 158 -21.31 -23.16 10.57
N MET A 159 -20.11 -22.61 10.60
CA MET A 159 -18.96 -23.26 11.24
C MET A 159 -19.14 -23.38 12.75
N TYR A 160 -19.63 -22.32 13.39
CA TYR A 160 -19.84 -22.29 14.83
C TYR A 160 -20.99 -23.22 15.26
N ASP A 161 -22.11 -23.26 14.54
CA ASP A 161 -23.18 -24.24 14.79
C ASP A 161 -22.65 -25.68 14.73
N ARG A 162 -21.84 -26.00 13.71
CA ARG A 162 -21.22 -27.34 13.59
C ARG A 162 -20.25 -27.64 14.71
N PHE A 163 -19.43 -26.67 15.09
CA PHE A 163 -18.47 -26.77 16.18
C PHE A 163 -19.17 -27.04 17.52
N THR A 164 -20.18 -26.24 17.85
CA THR A 164 -20.93 -26.38 19.12
C THR A 164 -21.68 -27.70 19.21
N ASN A 165 -22.27 -28.18 18.10
CA ASN A 165 -22.98 -29.45 18.03
C ASN A 165 -22.08 -30.69 18.23
N GLN A 166 -20.77 -30.55 18.04
CA GLN A 166 -19.80 -31.65 18.18
C GLN A 166 -18.80 -31.41 19.32
N TYR A 167 -18.98 -30.35 20.11
CA TYR A 167 -18.02 -30.00 21.15
C TYR A 167 -18.07 -31.03 22.30
N PRO A 168 -16.93 -31.55 22.77
CA PRO A 168 -16.89 -32.73 23.63
C PRO A 168 -17.37 -32.48 25.06
N ILE A 169 -17.48 -31.22 25.49
CA ILE A 169 -17.85 -30.82 26.84
C ILE A 169 -18.87 -29.68 26.83
N ASN A 170 -19.59 -29.52 27.93
CA ASN A 170 -20.64 -28.49 28.05
C ASN A 170 -20.09 -27.06 28.23
N GLN A 171 -18.77 -26.88 28.38
CA GLN A 171 -18.12 -25.57 28.41
C GLN A 171 -17.72 -25.18 26.99
N ILE A 172 -18.73 -24.78 26.21
CA ILE A 172 -18.56 -24.42 24.81
C ILE A 172 -17.95 -23.02 24.72
N PRO A 173 -16.83 -22.85 24.00
CA PRO A 173 -16.24 -21.54 23.75
C PRO A 173 -17.22 -20.64 23.01
N ASP A 174 -17.19 -19.34 23.31
CA ASP A 174 -18.00 -18.38 22.57
C ASP A 174 -17.47 -18.16 21.13
N GLU A 175 -18.19 -17.38 20.31
CA GLU A 175 -17.78 -17.11 18.92
C GLU A 175 -16.41 -16.42 18.82
N GLN A 176 -16.05 -15.55 19.78
CA GLN A 176 -14.76 -14.86 19.78
C GLN A 176 -13.62 -15.81 20.13
N GLU A 177 -13.83 -16.69 21.11
CA GLU A 177 -12.90 -17.75 21.46
C GLU A 177 -12.74 -18.76 20.31
N PHE A 178 -13.82 -19.07 19.59
CA PHE A 178 -13.80 -19.89 18.39
C PHE A 178 -12.98 -19.24 17.27
N LEU A 179 -13.23 -17.97 16.94
CA LEU A 179 -12.43 -17.22 15.95
C LEU A 179 -10.95 -17.15 16.34
N THR A 180 -10.67 -16.89 17.62
CA THR A 180 -9.30 -16.89 18.14
C THR A 180 -8.63 -18.26 18.01
N SER A 181 -9.41 -19.33 18.13
CA SER A 181 -8.92 -20.70 17.91
C SER A 181 -8.61 -20.94 16.44
N LEU A 182 -9.47 -20.50 15.51
CA LEU A 182 -9.21 -20.59 14.07
C LEU A 182 -7.91 -19.88 13.65
N ARG A 183 -7.59 -18.72 14.24
CA ARG A 183 -6.33 -17.99 13.98
C ARG A 183 -5.09 -18.80 14.38
N LYS A 184 -5.22 -19.65 15.40
CA LYS A 184 -4.13 -20.49 15.93
C LYS A 184 -4.06 -21.85 15.24
N LEU A 185 -5.10 -22.26 14.51
CA LEU A 185 -5.06 -23.47 13.72
C LEU A 185 -4.14 -23.24 12.54
N ASP A 186 -2.94 -23.78 12.68
CA ASP A 186 -1.92 -23.83 11.64
C ASP A 186 -2.52 -24.42 10.35
N PRO A 187 -2.29 -23.85 9.15
CA PRO A 187 -2.70 -24.45 7.87
C PRO A 187 -2.29 -25.93 7.70
N ILE A 188 -1.35 -26.40 8.52
CA ILE A 188 -0.90 -27.79 8.65
C ILE A 188 -2.03 -28.78 8.98
N TYR A 189 -3.13 -28.39 9.63
CA TYR A 189 -4.20 -29.34 10.00
C TYR A 189 -4.95 -29.95 8.80
N LEU A 190 -4.80 -29.39 7.60
CA LEU A 190 -5.34 -29.93 6.34
C LEU A 190 -4.34 -30.78 5.54
N ALA A 191 -3.09 -30.89 6.00
CA ALA A 191 -2.16 -31.89 5.50
C ALA A 191 -2.39 -33.21 6.23
N ARG A 192 -2.44 -34.34 5.50
CA ARG A 192 -2.33 -35.66 6.14
C ARG A 192 -0.95 -35.74 6.79
N THR A 193 -0.88 -35.52 8.09
CA THR A 193 0.27 -35.92 8.90
C THR A 193 0.27 -37.45 8.97
N PHE A 194 0.87 -38.08 7.95
CA PHE A 194 1.25 -39.48 8.05
C PHE A 194 2.37 -39.60 9.08
N SER A 195 2.03 -40.00 10.30
CA SER A 195 3.00 -40.64 11.18
C SER A 195 3.34 -42.01 10.60
N THR A 196 4.53 -42.13 10.01
CA THR A 196 5.19 -43.43 9.78
C THR A 196 5.88 -43.89 11.05
#